data_AF-T0YTI9-F1
#
_entry.id   AF-T0YTI9-F1
#
_cell.length_a   1.000
_cell.length_b   1.000
_cell.length_c   1.000
_cell.angle_alpha   90.00
_cell.angle_beta   90.00
_cell.angle_gamma   90.00
#
_symmetry.space_group_name_H-M   'P 1'
#
loop_
_entity.id
_entity.type
_entity.pdbx_description
1 polymer ?
#
loop_
_entity_poly.entity_id
_entity_poly.type
_entity_poly.pdbx_seq_one_letter_code
_entity_poly.pdbx_strand_id
1 'polypeptide(L)'
;AFAREAITHIIHTLESDGHEVVYSDTDSVFVRSPEATLEGARRFGEQISQRFTQAGVTFEFQSVYSAFFSHGAKKRYVARQVWPKEEMIVRGYETRRTDAFDYQSSALQEIFERVLAEDIDGLLRRSRELVAAVRNRQVPPSSWSSPGRSGPRSSTTNRPGRRCRSSGSSGSSRRKGTTSSRA
;
A
#
# COMPACT_ATOMS: atom_id res chain seq x y z
N ALA A 1 17.41 18.05 -16.41
CA ALA A 1 17.87 17.23 -17.55
C ALA A 1 18.94 16.23 -17.11
N PHE A 2 20.02 16.70 -16.48
CA PHE A 2 21.21 15.91 -16.09
C PHE A 2 20.97 14.59 -15.33
N ALA A 3 20.18 14.58 -14.24
CA ALA A 3 19.96 13.35 -13.45
C ALA A 3 19.29 12.21 -14.25
N ARG A 4 18.38 12.56 -15.16
CA ARG A 4 17.66 11.58 -15.98
C ARG A 4 18.55 10.99 -17.08
N GLU A 5 19.44 11.80 -17.64
CA GLU A 5 20.47 11.34 -18.58
C GLU A 5 21.47 10.41 -17.88
N ALA A 6 21.89 10.75 -16.66
CA ALA A 6 22.76 9.90 -15.85
C ALA A 6 22.16 8.52 -15.60
N ILE A 7 20.90 8.43 -15.14
CA ILE A 7 20.22 7.15 -14.92
C ILE A 7 20.10 6.35 -16.22
N THR A 8 19.77 7.00 -17.34
CA THR A 8 19.67 6.33 -18.65
C THR A 8 21.01 5.73 -19.09
N HIS A 9 22.11 6.48 -18.89
CA HIS A 9 23.46 5.99 -19.17
C HIS A 9 23.86 4.82 -18.27
N ILE A 10 23.53 4.90 -16.97
CA ILE A 10 23.78 3.82 -16.00
C ILE A 10 23.04 2.54 -16.42
N ILE A 11 21.75 2.64 -16.78
CA ILE A 11 20.93 1.51 -17.22
C ILE A 11 21.57 0.84 -18.44
N HIS A 12 21.90 1.62 -19.48
CA HIS A 12 22.54 1.07 -20.69
C HIS A 12 23.89 0.41 -20.41
N THR A 13 24.70 0.98 -19.52
CA THR A 13 25.99 0.41 -19.14
C THR A 13 25.80 -0.93 -18.44
N LEU A 14 24.88 -0.99 -17.46
CA LEU A 14 24.59 -2.22 -16.72
C LEU A 14 24.05 -3.32 -17.62
N GLU A 15 23.12 -2.98 -18.52
CA GLU A 15 22.56 -3.94 -19.48
C GLU A 15 23.63 -4.46 -20.46
N SER A 16 24.53 -3.59 -20.93
CA SER A 16 25.67 -3.99 -21.78
C SER A 16 26.65 -4.92 -21.07
N ASP A 17 26.78 -4.79 -19.75
CA ASP A 17 27.60 -5.67 -18.91
C ASP A 17 26.88 -6.99 -18.56
N GLY A 18 25.65 -7.19 -19.04
CA GLY A 18 24.85 -8.39 -18.81
C GLY A 18 24.09 -8.37 -17.48
N HIS A 19 24.03 -7.24 -16.79
CA HIS A 19 23.24 -7.09 -15.57
C HIS A 19 21.81 -6.66 -15.89
N GLU A 20 20.85 -7.43 -15.38
CA GLU A 20 19.43 -7.12 -15.58
C GLU A 20 18.99 -5.99 -14.65
N VAL A 21 18.51 -4.90 -15.24
CA VAL A 21 17.83 -3.82 -14.53
C VAL A 21 16.35 -4.19 -14.38
N VAL A 22 15.92 -4.46 -13.15
CA VAL A 22 14.55 -4.90 -12.85
C VAL A 22 13.58 -3.72 -12.77
N TYR A 23 14.06 -2.56 -12.33
CA TYR A 23 13.24 -1.36 -12.16
C TYR A 23 14.10 -0.10 -12.10
N SER A 24 13.52 1.05 -12.48
CA SER A 24 14.17 2.36 -12.38
C SER A 24 13.15 3.47 -12.07
N ASP A 25 13.51 4.42 -11.22
CA ASP A 25 12.76 5.66 -10.99
C ASP A 25 13.59 6.89 -11.43
N THR A 26 13.24 8.07 -10.93
CA THR A 26 13.83 9.37 -11.32
C THR A 26 15.31 9.49 -10.94
N ASP A 27 15.70 8.84 -9.84
CA ASP A 27 17.00 8.97 -9.16
C ASP A 27 17.53 7.63 -8.62
N SER A 28 16.87 6.51 -8.94
CA SER A 28 17.22 5.19 -8.42
C SER A 28 17.10 4.10 -9.48
N VAL A 29 17.95 3.08 -9.38
CA VAL A 29 17.94 1.89 -10.23
C VAL A 29 18.03 0.63 -9.38
N PHE A 30 17.30 -0.40 -9.77
CA PHE A 30 17.22 -1.70 -9.12
C PHE A 30 17.79 -2.73 -10.08
N VAL A 31 18.83 -3.42 -9.66
CA VAL A 31 19.62 -4.31 -10.52
C VAL A 31 19.66 -5.69 -9.87
N ARG A 32 19.47 -6.74 -10.66
CA ARG A 32 19.62 -8.12 -10.19
C ARG A 32 21.08 -8.40 -9.89
N SER A 33 21.38 -8.83 -8.67
CA SER A 33 22.73 -9.28 -8.32
C SER A 33 23.05 -10.58 -9.06
N PRO A 34 24.29 -10.77 -9.55
CA PRO A 34 24.74 -12.03 -10.11
C PRO A 34 24.89 -13.13 -9.03
N GLU A 35 25.00 -12.76 -7.76
CA GLU A 35 25.12 -13.69 -6.63
C GLU A 35 23.81 -13.73 -5.83
N ALA A 36 23.35 -14.94 -5.48
CA ALA A 36 22.14 -15.12 -4.66
C ALA A 36 22.36 -14.83 -3.16
N THR A 37 23.62 -14.69 -2.73
CA THR A 37 23.94 -14.44 -1.32
C THR A 37 23.78 -12.97 -0.96
N LEU A 38 23.36 -12.68 0.28
CA LEU A 38 23.24 -11.31 0.77
C LEU A 38 24.59 -10.56 0.67
N GLU A 39 25.68 -11.21 1.05
CA GLU A 39 27.02 -10.62 0.99
C GLU A 39 27.44 -10.33 -0.46
N GLY A 40 27.19 -11.25 -1.39
CA GLY A 40 27.44 -11.04 -2.81
C GLY A 40 26.64 -9.88 -3.39
N ALA A 41 25.35 -9.80 -3.05
CA ALA A 41 24.49 -8.69 -3.44
C ALA A 41 24.99 -7.34 -2.90
N ARG A 42 25.46 -7.32 -1.64
CA ARG A 42 26.05 -6.12 -1.04
C ARG A 42 27.34 -5.70 -1.71
N ARG A 43 28.29 -6.61 -1.90
CA ARG A 43 29.55 -6.33 -2.61
C ARG A 43 29.29 -5.78 -4.00
N PHE A 44 28.34 -6.39 -4.72
CA PHE A 44 27.95 -5.94 -6.05
C PHE A 44 27.34 -4.53 -6.04
N GLY A 45 26.42 -4.26 -5.11
CA GLY A 45 25.83 -2.92 -4.95
C GLY A 45 26.88 -1.85 -4.61
N GLU A 46 27.82 -2.16 -3.72
CA GLU A 46 28.94 -1.29 -3.36
C GLU A 46 29.84 -1.01 -4.58
N GLN A 47 30.19 -2.03 -5.38
CA GLN A 47 30.97 -1.88 -6.61
C GLN A 47 30.27 -1.00 -7.65
N ILE A 48 28.95 -1.19 -7.87
CA ILE A 48 28.16 -0.32 -8.76
C ILE A 48 28.21 1.12 -8.25
N SER A 49 27.97 1.33 -6.95
CA SER A 49 27.94 2.68 -6.37
C SER A 49 29.27 3.44 -6.53
N GLN A 50 30.40 2.74 -6.33
CA GLN A 50 31.73 3.30 -6.53
C GLN A 50 32.02 3.60 -8.01
N ARG A 51 31.61 2.70 -8.92
CA ARG A 51 31.84 2.86 -10.37
C ARG A 51 31.13 4.08 -10.95
N PHE A 52 29.89 4.32 -10.53
CA PHE A 52 29.05 5.39 -11.08
C PHE A 52 29.08 6.69 -10.27
N THR A 53 29.80 6.71 -9.15
CA THR A 53 30.14 7.96 -8.47
C THR A 53 31.24 8.68 -9.24
N GLN A 54 30.89 9.82 -9.84
CA GLN A 54 31.82 10.66 -10.63
C GLN A 54 31.73 12.11 -10.16
N ALA A 55 32.71 12.95 -10.55
CA ALA A 55 32.75 14.35 -10.16
C ALA A 55 31.45 15.08 -10.53
N GLY A 56 30.59 15.34 -9.54
CA GLY A 56 29.30 16.01 -9.67
C GLY A 56 28.04 15.14 -9.47
N VAL A 57 28.17 13.81 -9.37
CA VAL A 57 27.06 12.89 -9.06
C VAL A 57 27.53 11.78 -8.12
N THR A 58 26.93 11.70 -6.94
CA THR A 58 27.15 10.61 -5.99
C THR A 58 26.06 9.56 -6.18
N PHE A 59 26.46 8.30 -6.37
CA PHE A 59 25.54 7.17 -6.38
C PHE A 59 25.78 6.33 -5.14
N GLU A 60 24.72 6.06 -4.37
CA GLU A 60 24.83 5.37 -3.07
C GLU A 60 24.10 4.04 -3.10
N PHE A 61 24.76 3.01 -2.56
CA PHE A 61 24.13 1.74 -2.31
C PHE A 61 23.24 1.82 -1.06
N GLN A 62 21.93 1.57 -1.22
CA GLN A 62 20.96 1.79 -0.15
C GLN A 62 20.41 0.52 0.50
N SER A 63 20.11 -0.52 -0.28
CA SER A 63 19.34 -1.67 0.22
C SER A 63 19.48 -2.92 -0.65
N VAL A 64 19.17 -4.08 -0.06
CA VAL A 64 19.06 -5.36 -0.76
C VAL A 64 17.64 -5.91 -0.57
N TYR A 65 17.09 -6.44 -1.65
CA TYR A 65 15.76 -7.06 -1.67
C TYR A 65 15.87 -8.53 -2.06
N SER A 66 15.18 -9.42 -1.35
CA SER A 66 15.08 -10.84 -1.69
C SER A 66 13.95 -11.14 -2.68
N ALA A 67 12.92 -10.30 -2.68
CA ALA A 67 11.79 -10.38 -3.60
C ALA A 67 11.38 -8.97 -4.01
N PHE A 68 11.03 -8.79 -5.28
CA PHE A 68 10.61 -7.51 -5.84
C PHE A 68 9.44 -7.71 -6.80
N PHE A 69 8.36 -6.96 -6.60
CA PHE A 69 7.19 -6.97 -7.45
C PHE A 69 6.84 -5.55 -7.88
N SER A 70 6.73 -5.36 -9.20
CA SER A 70 6.15 -4.15 -9.78
C SER A 70 5.20 -4.55 -10.90
N HIS A 71 4.06 -3.87 -10.98
CA HIS A 71 3.09 -4.07 -12.06
C HIS A 71 3.38 -3.18 -13.29
N GLY A 72 4.62 -2.72 -13.44
CA GLY A 72 5.08 -1.89 -14.57
C GLY A 72 4.69 -0.40 -14.49
N ALA A 73 3.88 0.02 -13.52
CA ALA A 73 3.66 1.45 -13.31
C ALA A 73 4.77 2.06 -12.47
N LYS A 74 5.32 3.17 -12.95
CA LYS A 74 6.31 3.94 -12.22
C LYS A 74 5.75 4.39 -10.87
N LYS A 75 6.65 4.47 -9.88
CA LYS A 75 6.43 4.78 -8.46
C LYS A 75 5.64 3.74 -7.67
N ARG A 76 5.37 2.56 -8.25
CA ARG A 76 4.59 1.50 -7.61
C ARG A 76 5.34 0.18 -7.61
N TYR A 77 5.77 -0.23 -6.42
CA TYR A 77 6.41 -1.52 -6.21
C TYR A 77 6.23 -1.99 -4.77
N VAL A 78 6.35 -3.30 -4.60
CA VAL A 78 6.40 -3.96 -3.31
C VAL A 78 7.63 -4.84 -3.28
N ALA A 79 8.38 -4.83 -2.18
CA ALA A 79 9.61 -5.60 -2.08
C ALA A 79 9.84 -6.13 -0.66
N ARG A 80 10.51 -7.28 -0.55
CA ARG A 80 11.02 -7.80 0.72
C ARG A 80 12.45 -7.30 0.87
N GLN A 81 12.66 -6.28 1.70
CA GLN A 81 13.99 -5.81 2.04
C GLN A 81 14.62 -6.78 3.03
N VAL A 82 15.89 -7.11 2.82
CA VAL A 82 16.69 -7.97 3.71
C VAL A 82 17.91 -7.24 4.29
N TRP A 83 18.24 -6.07 3.75
CA TRP A 83 19.27 -5.18 4.28
C TRP A 83 18.93 -3.72 3.94
N PRO A 84 19.17 -2.74 4.83
CA PRO A 84 19.81 -2.86 6.16
C PRO A 84 18.91 -3.43 7.26
N LYS A 85 17.59 -3.47 7.01
CA LYS A 85 16.60 -4.06 7.91
C LYS A 85 15.66 -4.97 7.14
N GLU A 86 15.22 -6.03 7.80
CA GLU A 86 14.21 -6.92 7.26
C GLU A 86 12.81 -6.28 7.39
N GLU A 87 12.23 -5.89 6.27
CA GLU A 87 10.90 -5.30 6.23
C GLU A 87 10.24 -5.46 4.85
N MET A 88 8.92 -5.35 4.81
CA MET A 88 8.19 -5.25 3.55
C MET A 88 8.07 -3.77 3.17
N ILE A 89 8.65 -3.41 2.04
CA ILE A 89 8.55 -2.06 1.48
C ILE A 89 7.37 -2.03 0.52
N VAL A 90 6.45 -1.07 0.73
CA VAL A 90 5.32 -0.80 -0.16
C VAL A 90 5.40 0.65 -0.61
N ARG A 91 5.56 0.88 -1.92
CA ARG A 91 5.61 2.23 -2.52
C ARG A 91 4.47 2.44 -3.49
N GLY A 92 3.81 3.60 -3.39
CA GLY A 92 2.79 4.05 -4.34
C GLY A 92 1.47 3.27 -4.33
N TYR A 93 1.29 2.35 -3.38
CA TYR A 93 0.02 1.69 -3.11
C TYR A 93 -0.74 2.33 -1.95
N GLU A 94 -2.04 2.09 -1.95
CA GLU A 94 -3.01 2.65 -1.03
C GLU A 94 -3.01 1.91 0.32
N THR A 95 -1.90 1.96 1.06
CA THR A 95 -1.80 1.38 2.41
C THR A 95 -1.87 2.41 3.52
N ARG A 96 -1.67 3.71 3.20
CA ARG A 96 -1.63 4.81 4.15
C ARG A 96 -2.21 6.10 3.56
N ARG A 97 -3.53 6.18 3.44
CA ARG A 97 -4.24 7.45 3.43
C ARG A 97 -5.15 7.59 4.64
N THR A 98 -5.35 8.83 5.06
CA THR A 98 -6.26 9.19 6.16
C THR A 98 -7.73 8.91 5.85
N ASP A 99 -8.07 8.68 4.57
CA ASP A 99 -9.39 8.24 4.09
C ASP A 99 -9.45 6.75 3.68
N ALA A 100 -8.36 5.98 3.82
CA ALA A 100 -8.37 4.55 3.57
C ALA A 100 -9.09 3.78 4.69
N PHE A 101 -9.68 2.64 4.36
CA PHE A 101 -10.34 1.76 5.31
C PHE A 101 -9.33 0.78 5.90
N ASP A 102 -9.33 0.59 7.22
CA ASP A 102 -8.40 -0.32 7.91
C ASP A 102 -8.44 -1.73 7.30
N TYR A 103 -9.63 -2.23 7.00
CA TYR A 103 -9.80 -3.55 6.38
C TYR A 103 -9.14 -3.65 5.00
N GLN A 104 -9.21 -2.58 4.20
CA GLN A 104 -8.60 -2.55 2.88
C GLN A 104 -7.07 -2.49 2.98
N SER A 105 -6.54 -1.73 3.93
CA SER A 105 -5.10 -1.66 4.18
C SER A 105 -4.54 -3.00 4.67
N SER A 106 -5.21 -3.66 5.63
CA SER A 106 -4.78 -4.97 6.14
C SER A 106 -4.90 -6.06 5.08
N ALA A 107 -6.02 -6.09 4.34
CA ALA A 107 -6.22 -7.03 3.23
C ALA A 107 -5.12 -6.89 2.17
N LEU A 108 -4.78 -5.66 1.80
CA LEU A 108 -3.74 -5.40 0.80
C LEU A 108 -2.36 -5.84 1.30
N GLN A 109 -2.06 -5.62 2.58
CA GLN A 109 -0.82 -6.08 3.20
C GLN A 109 -0.69 -7.62 3.16
N GLU A 110 -1.76 -8.34 3.53
CA GLU A 110 -1.79 -9.80 3.48
C GLU A 110 -1.59 -10.35 2.06
N ILE A 111 -2.18 -9.69 1.05
CA ILE A 111 -2.01 -10.10 -0.35
C ILE A 111 -0.57 -9.86 -0.80
N PHE A 112 0.03 -8.73 -0.45
CA PHE A 112 1.41 -8.44 -0.79
C PHE A 112 2.42 -9.41 -0.18
N GLU A 113 2.20 -9.82 1.08
CA GLU A 113 3.02 -10.85 1.71
C GLU A 113 3.01 -12.16 0.90
N ARG A 114 1.85 -12.54 0.37
CA ARG A 114 1.72 -13.74 -0.48
C ARG A 114 2.32 -13.57 -1.86
N VAL A 115 2.19 -12.39 -2.48
CA VAL A 115 2.88 -12.06 -3.75
C VAL A 115 4.38 -12.25 -3.59
N LEU A 116 4.97 -11.68 -2.53
CA LEU A 116 6.41 -11.77 -2.28
C LEU A 116 6.88 -13.18 -1.88
N ALA A 117 5.97 -14.03 -1.41
CA ALA A 117 6.24 -15.43 -1.09
C ALA A 117 5.98 -16.38 -2.27
N GLU A 118 5.59 -15.85 -3.44
CA GLU A 118 5.22 -16.62 -4.64
C GLU A 118 4.07 -17.64 -4.39
N ASP A 119 3.25 -17.43 -3.36
CA ASP A 119 2.10 -18.27 -3.00
C ASP A 119 0.86 -17.83 -3.79
N ILE A 120 0.83 -18.16 -5.09
CA ILE A 120 -0.25 -17.79 -6.00
C ILE A 120 -1.59 -18.41 -5.58
N ASP A 121 -1.59 -19.68 -5.19
CA ASP A 121 -2.80 -20.38 -4.80
C ASP A 121 -3.39 -19.81 -3.50
N GLY A 122 -2.55 -19.56 -2.50
CA GLY A 122 -2.98 -18.92 -1.27
C GLY A 122 -3.40 -17.47 -1.47
N LEU A 123 -2.76 -16.74 -2.39
CA LEU A 123 -3.18 -15.40 -2.79
C LEU A 123 -4.60 -15.40 -3.34
N LEU A 124 -4.89 -16.31 -4.28
CA LEU A 124 -6.22 -16.40 -4.91
C LEU A 124 -7.29 -16.86 -3.91
N ARG A 125 -6.98 -17.84 -3.04
CA ARG A 125 -7.89 -18.25 -1.96
C ARG A 125 -8.18 -17.08 -1.03
N ARG A 126 -7.12 -16.42 -0.53
CA ARG A 126 -7.26 -15.33 0.43
C ARG A 126 -8.03 -14.15 -0.13
N SER A 127 -7.78 -13.80 -1.39
CA SER A 127 -8.53 -12.74 -2.09
C SER A 127 -10.04 -13.03 -2.10
N ARG A 128 -10.43 -14.28 -2.38
CA ARG A 128 -11.85 -14.69 -2.37
C ARG A 128 -12.44 -14.63 -0.97
N GLU A 129 -11.71 -15.07 0.05
CA GLU A 129 -12.15 -15.01 1.45
C GLU A 129 -12.40 -13.57 1.91
N LEU A 130 -11.49 -12.64 1.58
CA LEU A 130 -11.63 -11.24 1.94
C LEU A 130 -12.89 -10.62 1.32
N VAL A 131 -13.15 -10.89 0.03
CA VAL A 131 -14.36 -10.44 -0.65
C VAL A 131 -15.62 -11.10 -0.06
N ALA A 132 -15.56 -12.41 0.22
CA ALA A 132 -16.68 -13.14 0.82
C ALA A 132 -17.01 -12.61 2.23
N ALA A 133 -16.02 -12.27 3.05
CA ALA A 133 -16.21 -11.71 4.38
C ALA A 133 -16.97 -10.37 4.32
N VAL A 134 -16.61 -9.50 3.38
CA VAL A 134 -17.34 -8.23 3.14
C VAL A 134 -18.78 -8.53 2.69
N ARG A 135 -18.96 -9.41 1.69
CA ARG A 135 -20.28 -9.79 1.17
C ARG A 135 -21.19 -10.37 2.25
N ASN A 136 -20.64 -11.17 3.15
CA ASN A 136 -21.34 -11.85 4.22
C ASN A 136 -21.46 -11.00 5.50
N ARG A 137 -21.06 -9.72 5.46
CA ARG A 137 -21.10 -8.78 6.60
C ARG A 137 -20.32 -9.27 7.84
N GLN A 138 -19.26 -10.03 7.62
CA GLN A 138 -18.37 -10.55 8.66
C GLN A 138 -17.26 -9.55 9.04
N VAL A 139 -17.15 -8.45 8.30
CA VAL A 139 -16.20 -7.37 8.56
C VAL A 139 -16.87 -6.33 9.46
N PRO A 140 -16.33 -6.05 10.66
CA PRO A 140 -16.96 -5.14 11.62
C PRO A 140 -17.01 -3.71 11.06
N PRO A 141 -18.08 -2.92 11.29
CA PRO A 141 -18.16 -1.55 10.80
C PRO A 141 -17.02 -0.64 11.27
N SER A 142 -16.40 -0.95 12.41
CA SER A 142 -15.24 -0.21 12.92
C SER A 142 -14.04 -0.27 11.97
N SER A 143 -13.83 -1.35 11.23
CA SER A 143 -12.73 -1.46 10.26
C SER A 143 -13.02 -0.76 8.92
N TRP A 144 -14.18 -0.11 8.83
CA TRP A 144 -14.61 0.76 7.72
C TRP A 144 -14.49 2.24 8.13
N SER A 145 -13.94 2.51 9.31
CA SER A 145 -13.69 3.87 9.78
C SER A 145 -12.36 4.34 9.22
N SER A 146 -12.35 5.43 8.46
CA SER A 146 -11.09 6.09 8.15
C SER A 146 -10.61 6.85 9.40
N PRO A 147 -9.34 6.74 9.83
CA PRO A 147 -8.84 7.41 11.03
C PRO A 147 -8.94 8.95 11.04
N GLY A 148 -9.26 9.58 9.90
CA GLY A 148 -9.16 11.03 9.69
C GLY A 148 -10.46 11.84 9.69
N ARG A 149 -11.42 11.62 10.60
CA ARG A 149 -12.55 12.55 10.75
C ARG A 149 -13.05 12.78 12.18
N SER A 150 -12.13 13.00 13.12
CA SER A 150 -12.43 13.65 14.40
C SER A 150 -11.97 15.11 14.39
N GLY A 151 -12.51 15.91 13.46
CA GLY A 151 -12.55 17.37 13.59
C GLY A 151 -13.92 17.78 14.11
N PRO A 152 -14.06 18.88 14.88
CA PRO A 152 -15.36 19.33 15.36
C PRO A 152 -16.32 19.47 14.16
N ARG A 153 -17.54 18.94 14.30
CA ARG A 153 -18.63 19.18 13.33
C ARG A 153 -18.95 20.67 13.36
N SER A 154 -18.29 21.44 12.51
CA SER A 154 -18.70 22.78 12.14
C SER A 154 -18.88 22.86 10.64
N SER A 155 -20.07 23.35 10.27
CA SER A 155 -20.50 23.81 8.96
C SER A 155 -20.73 22.78 7.85
N THR A 156 -22.00 22.71 7.47
CA THR A 156 -22.59 22.27 6.22
C THR A 156 -21.65 22.34 5.03
N THR A 157 -21.23 21.19 4.50
CA THR A 157 -20.67 21.09 3.15
C THR A 157 -21.60 20.28 2.27
N ASN A 158 -22.16 20.97 1.29
CA ASN A 158 -22.99 20.44 0.22
C ASN A 158 -22.10 19.59 -0.70
N ARG A 159 -22.22 18.26 -0.64
CA ARG A 159 -21.58 17.33 -1.59
C ARG A 159 -22.67 16.43 -2.19
N PRO A 160 -22.66 16.16 -3.50
CA PRO A 160 -23.69 15.37 -4.15
C PRO A 160 -23.47 13.89 -3.80
N GLY A 161 -24.35 13.37 -2.96
CA GLY A 161 -24.40 11.96 -2.60
C GLY A 161 -25.79 11.67 -2.02
N ARG A 162 -26.42 10.59 -2.47
CA ARG A 162 -27.76 10.20 -2.02
C ARG A 162 -27.70 9.87 -0.52
N ARG A 163 -28.51 10.54 0.29
CA ARG A 163 -28.68 10.26 1.71
C ARG A 163 -30.04 9.60 1.92
N CYS A 164 -30.06 8.41 2.50
CA CYS A 164 -31.28 7.77 2.97
C CYS A 164 -31.42 8.05 4.47
N ARG A 165 -32.57 8.60 4.88
CA ARG A 165 -32.95 8.79 6.28
C ARG A 165 -34.16 7.90 6.55
N SER A 166 -34.03 6.96 7.47
CA SER A 166 -35.15 6.20 8.03
C SER A 166 -35.41 6.69 9.45
N SER A 167 -36.61 7.18 9.71
CA SER A 167 -37.09 7.50 11.06
C SER A 167 -38.18 6.51 11.45
N GLY A 168 -37.95 5.77 12.53
CA GLY A 168 -38.99 5.01 13.22
C GLY A 168 -39.71 5.91 14.22
N SER A 169 -41.03 5.97 14.15
CA SER A 169 -41.89 6.59 15.15
C SER A 169 -42.43 5.48 16.06
N SER A 170 -41.96 5.41 17.31
CA SER A 170 -42.67 4.68 18.35
C SER A 170 -43.80 5.57 18.87
N GLY A 171 -44.99 5.41 18.28
CA GLY A 171 -46.20 6.08 18.74
C GLY A 171 -46.63 5.55 20.11
N SER A 172 -46.40 6.32 21.17
CA SER A 172 -47.10 6.12 22.44
C SER A 172 -48.38 6.94 22.41
N SER A 173 -49.51 6.26 22.17
CA SER A 173 -50.84 6.84 22.19
C SER A 173 -51.25 7.20 23.61
N ARG A 174 -51.19 8.50 23.92
CA ARG A 174 -51.88 9.11 25.07
C ARG A 174 -53.39 9.08 24.80
N ARG A 175 -54.17 8.31 25.57
CA ARG A 175 -55.62 8.54 25.75
C ARG A 175 -55.85 9.35 27.03
N LYS A 176 -56.54 10.48 26.88
CA LYS A 176 -57.12 11.30 27.95
C LYS A 176 -58.63 11.05 28.02
N GLY A 177 -59.21 11.21 29.21
CA GLY A 177 -60.66 11.30 29.50
C GLY A 177 -61.23 9.97 30.03
N THR A 178 -62.04 9.90 31.09
CA THR A 178 -63.01 10.89 31.58
C THR A 178 -63.42 10.59 33.04
N THR A 179 -63.80 11.64 33.75
CA THR A 179 -64.45 11.75 35.07
C THR A 179 -65.85 11.09 35.18
N SER A 180 -66.22 10.58 36.37
CA SER A 180 -67.54 10.69 37.06
C SER A 180 -67.62 9.65 38.21
N SER A 181 -67.60 10.04 39.50
CA SER A 181 -68.73 10.34 40.41
C SER A 181 -69.08 9.22 41.40
N ARG A 182 -68.99 9.54 42.70
CA ARG A 182 -69.83 9.14 43.86
C ARG A 182 -70.49 7.76 43.87
N ALA A 183 -70.18 6.96 44.89
CA ALA A 183 -71.01 6.77 46.09
C ALA A 183 -70.13 6.36 47.26
#